data_AF-A0A3B9WXZ6-F1
#
_entry.id   AF-A0A3B9WXZ6-F1
#
_cell.length_a   1.000
_cell.length_b   1.000
_cell.length_c   1.000
_cell.angle_alpha   90.00
_cell.angle_beta   90.00
_cell.angle_gamma   90.00
#
_symmetry.space_group_name_H-M   'P 1'
#
loop_
_entity.id
_entity.type
_entity.pdbx_description
1 polymer ?
#
loop_
_entity_poly.entity_id
_entity_poly.type
_entity_poly.pdbx_seq_one_letter_code
_entity_poly.pdbx_strand_id
1 'polypeptide(L)' 'LKIVCTAGNGGAGPTVDLLEIHLPFEFIKVHHEANGHFPNGVPNPLLEENRQPTIDAIIEHGADLGIAWDGDFDRCFF' A
#
# COMPACT_ATOMS: atom_id res chain seq x y z
N LEU A 1 -5.01 3.63 -14.87
CA LEU A 1 -5.57 2.88 -13.73
C LEU A 1 -5.33 3.72 -12.48
N LYS A 2 -6.32 3.78 -11.60
CA LYS A 2 -6.18 4.30 -10.24
C LYS A 2 -5.90 3.13 -9.31
N ILE A 3 -4.76 3.16 -8.63
CA ILE A 3 -4.23 2.03 -7.87
C ILE A 3 -4.05 2.46 -6.42
N VAL A 4 -4.70 1.77 -5.48
CA VAL A 4 -4.38 1.88 -4.06
C VAL A 4 -3.11 1.08 -3.80
N CYS A 5 -2.13 1.69 -3.13
CA CYS A 5 -0.91 1.03 -2.69
C CYS A 5 -0.74 1.20 -1.18
N THR A 6 -0.72 0.08 -0.46
CA THR A 6 -0.58 0.05 1.00
C THR A 6 0.78 -0.52 1.38
N ALA A 7 1.73 0.36 1.70
CA ALA A 7 3.06 -0.05 2.14
C ALA A 7 3.09 -0.51 3.62
N GLY A 8 2.05 -0.20 4.40
CA GLY A 8 1.94 -0.60 5.81
C GLY A 8 3.09 -0.09 6.68
N ASN A 9 3.64 1.08 6.35
CA ASN A 9 4.85 1.66 6.93
C ASN A 9 6.12 0.81 6.77
N GLY A 10 6.10 -0.18 5.88
CA GLY A 10 7.25 -0.97 5.44
C GLY A 10 8.07 -0.30 4.34
N GLY A 11 8.86 -1.10 3.61
CA GLY A 11 9.83 -0.62 2.63
C GLY A 11 9.29 -0.37 1.22
N ALA A 12 8.04 -0.73 0.92
CA ALA A 12 7.50 -0.63 -0.45
C ALA A 12 7.37 0.82 -0.96
N GLY A 13 7.04 1.76 -0.07
CA GLY A 13 6.69 3.14 -0.42
C GLY A 13 7.74 3.87 -1.26
N PRO A 14 9.01 3.95 -0.82
CA PRO A 14 10.08 4.58 -1.61
C PRO A 14 10.28 3.98 -3.00
N THR A 15 10.10 2.66 -3.15
CA THR A 15 10.19 2.00 -4.46
C THR A 15 9.04 2.41 -5.38
N VAL A 16 7.81 2.49 -4.84
CA VAL A 16 6.64 2.98 -5.59
C VAL A 16 6.86 4.43 -6.04
N ASP A 17 7.40 5.31 -5.19
CA ASP A 17 7.65 6.72 -5.54
C ASP A 17 8.64 6.86 -6.71
N LEU A 18 9.69 6.04 -6.73
CA LEU A 18 10.68 6.04 -7.82
C LEU A 18 10.09 5.52 -9.13
N LEU A 19 9.14 4.60 -9.08
CA LEU A 19 8.48 4.05 -10.27
C LEU A 19 7.33 4.93 -10.78
N GLU A 20 6.61 5.60 -9.88
CA GLU A 20 5.42 6.39 -10.18
C GLU A 20 5.67 7.42 -11.27
N ILE A 21 6.82 8.10 -11.24
CA ILE A 21 7.17 9.13 -12.24
C ILE A 21 7.33 8.59 -13.67
N HIS A 22 7.43 7.27 -13.82
CA HIS A 22 7.63 6.57 -15.08
C HIS A 22 6.39 5.80 -15.56
N LEU A 23 5.32 5.78 -14.77
CA LEU A 23 4.13 4.96 -15.02
C LEU A 23 2.88 5.84 -15.24
N PRO A 24 1.94 5.43 -16.11
CA PRO A 24 0.72 6.19 -16.39
C PRO A 24 -0.41 5.87 -15.39
N PHE A 25 -0.06 5.68 -14.11
CA PHE A 25 -1.01 5.32 -13.06
C PHE A 25 -1.22 6.48 -12.08
N GLU A 26 -2.42 6.56 -11.52
CA GLU A 26 -2.72 7.43 -10.37
C GLU A 26 -2.62 6.57 -9.11
N PHE A 27 -1.65 6.85 -8.23
CA PHE A 27 -1.50 6.09 -6.99
C PHE A 27 -2.20 6.79 -5.82
N ILE A 28 -3.03 6.02 -5.11
CA ILE A 28 -3.57 6.37 -3.79
C ILE A 28 -2.70 5.67 -2.75
N LYS A 29 -1.97 6.44 -1.96
CA LYS A 29 -0.92 5.95 -1.07
C LYS A 29 -1.44 5.82 0.37
N VAL A 30 -1.45 4.60 0.90
CA VAL A 30 -1.95 4.28 2.26
C VAL A 30 -0.79 3.79 3.12
N HIS A 31 -0.62 4.38 4.31
CA HIS A 31 0.46 4.06 5.25
C HIS A 31 1.84 4.03 4.56
N HIS A 32 2.11 5.04 3.72
CA HIS A 32 3.17 5.00 2.72
C HIS A 32 4.57 5.30 3.27
N GLU A 33 4.67 6.19 4.25
CA GLU A 33 5.95 6.56 4.85
C GLU A 33 6.52 5.41 5.66
N ALA A 34 7.76 5.02 5.36
CA ALA A 34 8.48 3.97 6.07
C ALA A 34 8.71 4.38 7.53
N ASN A 35 8.23 3.57 8.46
CA ASN A 35 8.37 3.81 9.90
C ASN A 35 8.43 2.49 10.67
N GLY A 36 9.62 2.15 11.16
CA GLY A 36 9.87 0.91 11.91
C GLY A 36 9.20 0.81 13.28
N HIS A 37 8.54 1.87 13.76
CA HIS A 37 7.65 1.78 14.93
C HIS A 37 6.26 1.25 14.56
N PHE A 38 5.95 1.12 13.27
CA PHE A 38 4.71 0.57 12.75
C PHE A 38 3.45 1.14 13.42
N PRO A 39 3.19 2.46 13.28
CA PRO A 39 2.09 3.13 13.97
C PRO A 39 0.71 2.56 13.60
N ASN A 40 0.61 1.89 12.45
CA ASN A 40 -0.60 1.24 11.94
C ASN A 40 -0.56 -0.29 12.04
N GLY A 41 0.31 -0.84 12.90
CA GLY A 41 0.53 -2.28 13.03
C GLY A 41 1.62 -2.82 12.10
N VAL A 42 2.18 -3.97 12.47
CA VAL A 42 3.22 -4.64 11.67
C VAL A 42 2.65 -4.97 10.28
N PRO A 43 3.31 -4.60 9.17
CA PRO A 43 2.80 -4.82 7.82
C PRO A 43 2.63 -6.32 7.52
N ASN A 44 1.40 -6.78 7.63
CA ASN A 44 0.97 -8.13 7.30
C ASN A 44 -0.45 -8.09 6.69
N PRO A 45 -0.58 -8.00 5.36
CA PRO A 45 -1.88 -7.90 4.70
C PRO A 45 -2.77 -9.16 4.80
N LEU A 46 -2.33 -10.24 5.45
CA LEU A 46 -3.20 -11.39 5.74
C LEU A 46 -4.12 -11.14 6.95
N LEU A 47 -3.73 -10.24 7.85
CA LEU A 47 -4.55 -9.86 9.01
C LEU A 47 -5.71 -8.98 8.56
N GLU A 48 -6.91 -9.23 9.07
CA GLU A 48 -8.12 -8.56 8.58
C GLU A 48 -8.08 -7.05 8.85
N GLU A 49 -7.55 -6.67 10.01
CA GLU A 49 -7.32 -5.28 10.41
C GLU A 49 -6.34 -4.55 9.50
N ASN A 50 -5.37 -5.25 8.92
CA ASN A 50 -4.39 -4.67 8.00
C ASN A 50 -4.93 -4.61 6.55
N ARG A 51 -5.92 -5.43 6.22
CA ARG A 51 -6.62 -5.40 4.92
C ARG A 51 -7.57 -4.21 4.82
N GLN A 52 -8.27 -3.90 5.91
CA GLN A 52 -9.37 -2.93 5.91
C GLN A 52 -8.98 -1.55 5.35
N PRO A 53 -7.84 -0.94 5.71
CA PRO A 53 -7.43 0.35 5.14
C PRO A 53 -7.26 0.34 3.62
N THR A 54 -6.80 -0.78 3.06
CA THR A 54 -6.66 -0.93 1.60
C THR A 54 -8.04 -1.02 0.94
N ILE A 55 -8.96 -1.81 1.52
CA ILE A 55 -10.33 -1.98 1.02
C ILE A 55 -11.09 -0.64 1.08
N ASP A 56 -11.00 0.07 2.20
CA ASP A 56 -11.67 1.35 2.41
C ASP A 56 -11.20 2.37 1.37
N ALA A 57 -9.88 2.47 1.14
CA ALA A 57 -9.32 3.36 0.13
C ALA A 57 -9.76 2.99 -1.30
N ILE A 58 -9.90 1.70 -1.63
CA ILE A 58 -10.41 1.28 -2.94
C ILE A 58 -11.83 1.80 -3.15
N ILE A 59 -12.70 1.61 -2.15
CA ILE A 59 -14.11 2.01 -2.20
C ILE A 59 -14.23 3.54 -2.23
N GLU A 60 -13.51 4.25 -1.35
CA GLU A 60 -13.55 5.71 -1.22
C GLU A 60 -13.12 6.41 -2.51
N HIS A 61 -12.04 5.92 -3.14
CA HIS A 61 -11.46 6.57 -4.32
C HIS A 61 -11.96 6.00 -5.65
N GLY A 62 -12.77 4.93 -5.62
CA GLY A 62 -13.20 4.20 -6.81
C GLY A 62 -12.00 3.67 -7.60
N ALA A 63 -11.04 3.06 -6.91
CA ALA A 63 -9.81 2.55 -7.53
C ALA A 63 -10.06 1.27 -8.33
N ASP A 64 -9.27 1.06 -9.38
CA ASP A 64 -9.34 -0.13 -10.25
C ASP A 64 -8.70 -1.36 -9.59
N LEU A 65 -7.73 -1.14 -8.70
CA LEU A 65 -6.92 -2.19 -8.06
C LEU A 65 -6.41 -1.71 -6.69
N GLY A 66 -6.30 -2.64 -5.73
CA GLY A 66 -5.50 -2.46 -4.53
C GLY A 66 -4.29 -3.38 -4.53
N ILE A 67 -3.17 -2.89 -4.01
CA ILE A 67 -1.96 -3.68 -3.79
C ILE A 67 -1.44 -3.38 -2.39
N ALA A 68 -1.16 -4.42 -1.61
CA ALA A 68 -0.50 -4.30 -0.32
C ALA A 68 0.74 -5.19 -0.25
N TRP A 69 1.68 -4.84 0.61
CA TRP A 69 2.91 -5.59 0.83
C TRP A 69 3.13 -5.87 2.31
N ASP A 70 3.95 -6.88 2.60
CA ASP A 70 4.58 -7.01 3.92
C ASP A 70 5.80 -6.09 4.07
N GLY A 71 6.46 -6.14 5.22
CA GLY A 71 7.45 -5.14 5.63
C GLY A 71 8.66 -4.97 4.70
N ASP A 72 9.20 -6.08 4.21
CA ASP A 72 10.32 -6.15 3.24
C ASP A 72 9.86 -6.34 1.80
N PHE A 73 8.54 -6.27 1.57
CA PHE A 73 7.87 -6.17 0.27
C PHE A 73 8.23 -7.27 -0.75
N ASP A 74 8.65 -8.44 -0.28
CA ASP A 74 8.86 -9.62 -1.12
C ASP A 74 7.55 -10.37 -1.39
N ARG A 75 6.51 -10.12 -0.58
CA ARG A 75 5.14 -10.61 -0.78
C ARG A 75 4.20 -9.47 -1.14
N CYS A 76 3.37 -9.70 -2.15
CA CYS A 76 2.32 -8.77 -2.57
C CYS A 76 0.93 -9.44 -2.50
N PHE A 77 -0.08 -8.62 -2.23
CA PHE A 77 -1.48 -9.03 -2.05
C PHE A 77 -2.37 -8.11 -2.88
N PHE A 78 -3.41 -8.67 -3.48
CA PHE A 78 -4.38 -7.98 -4.35
C PHE A 78 -5.80 -8.22 -3.86
#